data_AF-A0A0P4V1D0-F1
#
_entry.id   AF-A0A0P4V1D0-F1
#
_cell.length_a   1.000
_cell.length_b   1.000
_cell.length_c   1.000
_cell.angle_alpha   90.00
_cell.angle_beta   90.00
_cell.angle_gamma   90.00
#
_symmetry.space_group_name_H-M   'P 1'
#
loop_
_entity.id
_entity.type
_entity.pdbx_description
1 polymer ?
#
loop_
_entity_poly.entity_id
_entity_poly.type
_entity_poly.pdbx_seq_one_letter_code
_entity_poly.pdbx_strand_id
1 'polypeptide(L)'
;MASTQRPIAEAALNEASGAPAWKSTPSWFIYGDRDLNIPPAALSFMANRANSKETVVVNGASHVVMVSHADAVAKLIDRAATAP
;
A
#
# COMPACT_ATOMS: atom_id res chain seq x y z
N MET A 1 7.45 -10.10 14.36
CA MET A 1 7.49 -8.68 13.96
C MET A 1 8.21 -7.79 14.97
N ALA A 2 7.84 -7.80 16.26
CA ALA A 2 8.42 -6.89 17.25
C ALA A 2 9.96 -6.93 17.37
N SER A 3 10.59 -8.09 17.24
CA SER A 3 12.05 -8.22 17.33
C SER A 3 12.82 -7.69 16.10
N THR A 4 12.14 -7.46 14.97
CA THR A 4 12.79 -7.08 13.71
C THR A 4 12.45 -5.65 13.27
N GLN A 5 11.44 -5.02 13.88
CA GLN A 5 11.12 -3.62 13.63
C GLN A 5 12.13 -2.72 14.36
N ARG A 6 12.83 -1.89 13.60
CA ARG A 6 13.68 -0.82 14.14
C ARG A 6 12.80 0.40 14.47
N PRO A 7 13.23 1.27 15.40
CA PRO A 7 12.57 2.55 15.62
C PRO A 7 12.42 3.34 14.32
N ILE A 8 11.29 4.04 14.18
CA ILE A 8 11.09 4.98 13.08
C ILE A 8 12.15 6.09 13.16
N ALA A 9 12.71 6.47 12.02
CA ALA A 9 13.64 7.60 11.97
C ALA A 9 12.88 8.90 12.27
N GLU A 10 13.44 9.78 13.11
CA GLU A 10 12.83 11.08 13.45
C GLU A 10 12.44 11.89 12.21
N ALA A 11 13.28 11.86 11.17
CA ALA A 11 13.03 12.54 9.91
C ALA A 11 11.71 12.09 9.25
N ALA A 12 11.36 10.80 9.31
CA ALA A 12 10.13 10.29 8.71
C ALA A 12 8.84 10.83 9.38
N LEU A 13 8.95 11.40 10.58
CA LEU A 13 7.84 12.03 11.29
C LEU A 13 7.77 13.56 11.07
N ASN A 14 8.88 14.20 10.69
CA ASN A 14 9.02 15.65 10.68
C ASN A 14 9.30 16.25 9.30
N GLU A 15 9.76 15.45 8.34
CA GLU A 15 10.03 15.94 6.99
C GLU A 15 8.73 16.33 6.28
N ALA A 16 8.75 17.50 5.64
CA ALA A 16 7.60 17.96 4.88
C ALA A 16 7.39 17.05 3.65
N SER A 17 6.15 16.64 3.42
CA SER A 17 5.81 15.93 2.18
C SER A 17 6.05 16.84 0.97
N GLY A 18 6.74 16.31 -0.04
CA GLY A 18 6.86 16.95 -1.35
C GLY A 18 5.61 16.80 -2.22
N ALA A 19 5.74 17.10 -3.51
CA ALA A 19 4.70 16.84 -4.49
C ALA A 19 4.43 15.31 -4.56
N PRO A 20 3.16 14.87 -4.51
CA PRO A 20 2.85 13.45 -4.51
C PRO A 20 3.21 12.80 -5.86
N ALA A 21 4.08 11.79 -5.82
CA ALA A 21 4.59 11.11 -7.01
C ALA A 21 3.50 10.44 -7.86
N TRP A 22 2.40 9.98 -7.25
CA TRP A 22 1.27 9.36 -7.94
C TRP A 22 0.52 10.31 -8.90
N LYS A 23 0.84 11.61 -8.92
CA LYS A 23 0.31 12.54 -9.93
C LYS A 23 0.99 12.41 -11.29
N SER A 24 2.23 11.94 -11.34
CA SER A 24 3.01 11.82 -12.58
C SER A 24 3.48 10.40 -12.85
N THR A 25 3.55 9.56 -11.83
CA THR A 25 3.97 8.16 -11.91
C THR A 25 2.76 7.25 -11.74
N PRO A 26 2.51 6.29 -12.65
CA PRO A 26 1.46 5.28 -12.46
C PRO A 26 1.60 4.57 -11.11
N SER A 27 0.46 4.25 -10.48
CA SER A 27 0.42 3.59 -9.18
C SER A 27 -0.52 2.38 -9.18
N TRP A 28 -0.23 1.43 -8.29
CA TRP A 28 -1.04 0.24 -8.03
C TRP A 28 -1.26 0.15 -6.52
N PHE A 29 -2.39 -0.43 -6.11
CA PHE A 29 -2.79 -0.45 -4.71
C PHE A 29 -3.26 -1.85 -4.29
N ILE A 30 -2.85 -2.32 -3.11
CA ILE A 30 -3.31 -3.58 -2.53
C ILE A 30 -3.49 -3.44 -1.03
N TYR A 31 -4.62 -3.91 -0.50
CA TYR A 31 -4.92 -3.85 0.94
C TYR A 31 -5.89 -4.94 1.38
N GLY A 32 -5.95 -5.17 2.70
CA GLY A 32 -6.87 -6.11 3.33
C GLY A 32 -8.16 -5.44 3.80
N ASP A 33 -9.30 -6.11 3.65
CA ASP A 33 -10.61 -5.57 4.07
C ASP A 33 -10.88 -5.71 5.59
N ARG A 34 -9.99 -6.39 6.33
CA ARG A 34 -10.01 -6.50 7.80
C ARG A 34 -8.81 -5.81 8.45
N ASP A 35 -8.24 -4.81 7.77
CA ASP A 35 -7.24 -3.94 8.36
C ASP A 35 -7.83 -3.15 9.56
N LEU A 36 -7.20 -3.28 10.72
CA LEU A 36 -7.58 -2.60 11.97
C LEU A 36 -6.69 -1.39 12.28
N ASN A 37 -5.63 -1.17 11.51
CA ASN A 37 -4.74 -0.02 11.65
C ASN A 37 -5.17 1.12 10.71
N ILE A 38 -5.57 0.79 9.48
CA ILE A 38 -6.10 1.76 8.51
C ILE A 38 -7.47 1.26 8.01
N PRO A 39 -8.55 2.04 8.17
CA PRO A 39 -9.88 1.62 7.71
C PRO A 39 -9.90 1.32 6.20
N PRO A 40 -10.54 0.22 5.75
CA PRO A 40 -10.68 -0.12 4.32
C PRO A 40 -11.26 1.01 3.46
N ALA A 41 -12.17 1.81 4.01
CA ALA A 41 -12.73 2.97 3.32
C ALA A 41 -11.68 4.07 3.05
N ALA A 42 -10.74 4.29 3.97
CA ALA A 42 -9.66 5.25 3.79
C ALA A 42 -8.66 4.74 2.73
N LEU A 43 -8.35 3.45 2.75
CA LEU A 43 -7.51 2.79 1.74
C LEU A 43 -8.13 2.90 0.34
N SER A 44 -9.43 2.60 0.22
CA SER A 44 -10.19 2.78 -1.02
C SER A 44 -10.17 4.24 -1.49
N PHE A 45 -10.41 5.21 -0.60
CA PHE A 45 -10.32 6.63 -0.93
C PHE A 45 -8.93 7.03 -1.44
N MET A 46 -7.85 6.56 -0.80
CA MET A 46 -6.48 6.86 -1.22
C MET A 46 -6.18 6.28 -2.61
N ALA A 47 -6.57 5.02 -2.87
CA ALA A 47 -6.40 4.40 -4.18
C ALA A 47 -7.15 5.16 -5.30
N ASN A 48 -8.38 5.57 -5.03
CA ASN A 48 -9.18 6.38 -5.96
C ASN A 48 -8.58 7.76 -6.19
N ARG A 49 -8.17 8.46 -5.12
CA ARG A 49 -7.52 9.77 -5.20
C ARG A 49 -6.23 9.73 -6.03
N ALA A 50 -5.50 8.62 -5.96
CA ALA A 50 -4.26 8.41 -6.71
C ALA A 50 -4.49 7.99 -8.18
N ASN A 51 -5.74 7.75 -8.60
CA ASN A 51 -6.06 7.12 -9.89
C ASN A 51 -5.24 5.83 -10.12
N SER A 52 -5.22 4.96 -9.11
CA SER A 52 -4.49 3.70 -9.18
C SER A 52 -4.90 2.89 -10.42
N LYS A 53 -3.93 2.39 -11.17
CA LYS A 53 -4.11 1.57 -12.38
C LYS A 53 -4.83 0.25 -12.07
N GLU A 54 -4.58 -0.29 -10.88
CA GLU A 54 -5.27 -1.46 -10.35
C GLU A 54 -5.39 -1.32 -8.83
N THR A 55 -6.51 -1.77 -8.27
CA THR A 55 -6.69 -1.84 -6.82
C THR A 55 -7.14 -3.26 -6.46
N VAL A 56 -6.33 -3.96 -5.67
CA VAL A 56 -6.61 -5.32 -5.20
C VAL A 56 -7.06 -5.28 -3.75
N VAL A 57 -8.25 -5.80 -3.46
CA VAL A 57 -8.75 -5.97 -2.10
C VAL A 57 -8.62 -7.45 -1.72
N VAL A 58 -7.85 -7.74 -0.69
CA VAL A 58 -7.65 -9.09 -0.17
C VAL A 58 -8.67 -9.35 0.94
N ASN A 59 -9.67 -10.18 0.63
CA ASN A 59 -10.75 -10.52 1.57
C ASN A 59 -10.22 -11.29 2.79
N GLY A 60 -10.61 -10.86 3.98
CA GLY A 60 -10.20 -11.43 5.26
C GLY A 60 -8.80 -11.01 5.73
N ALA A 61 -8.03 -10.30 4.90
CA ALA A 61 -6.66 -9.94 5.25
C ALA A 61 -6.61 -8.73 6.20
N SER A 62 -5.62 -8.76 7.10
CA SER A 62 -5.32 -7.65 8.00
C SER A 62 -4.34 -6.65 7.38
N HIS A 63 -3.73 -5.79 8.20
CA HIS A 63 -2.87 -4.68 7.77
C HIS A 63 -1.64 -5.09 6.93
N VAL A 64 -0.99 -6.21 7.27
CA VAL A 64 0.33 -6.56 6.71
C VAL A 64 0.17 -7.58 5.58
N VAL A 65 -0.45 -7.16 4.47
CA VAL A 65 -0.80 -8.04 3.34
C VAL A 65 0.41 -8.68 2.66
N MET A 66 1.56 -8.01 2.61
CA MET A 66 2.79 -8.56 2.03
C MET A 66 3.40 -9.71 2.84
N VAL A 67 3.02 -9.86 4.11
CA VAL A 67 3.44 -11.01 4.93
C VAL A 67 2.40 -12.12 4.90
N SER A 68 1.12 -11.77 5.02
CA SER A 68 0.03 -12.77 5.09
C SER A 68 -0.39 -13.33 3.72
N HIS A 69 -0.22 -12.55 2.65
CA HIS A 69 -0.67 -12.85 1.29
C HIS A 69 0.42 -12.43 0.28
N ALA A 70 1.65 -12.87 0.52
CA ALA A 70 2.83 -12.48 -0.24
C ALA A 70 2.70 -12.78 -1.74
N ASP A 71 2.01 -13.86 -2.12
CA ASP A 71 1.79 -14.24 -3.52
C ASP A 71 0.89 -13.24 -4.25
N ALA A 72 -0.17 -12.74 -3.61
CA ALA A 72 -1.05 -11.73 -4.18
C ALA A 72 -0.31 -10.41 -4.41
N VAL A 73 0.55 -10.02 -3.45
CA VAL A 73 1.39 -8.83 -3.56
C VAL A 73 2.42 -8.98 -4.67
N ALA A 74 3.15 -10.11 -4.73
CA ALA A 74 4.14 -10.36 -5.77
C ALA A 74 3.52 -10.33 -7.17
N LYS A 75 2.36 -10.98 -7.36
CA LYS A 75 1.63 -10.96 -8.64
C LYS A 75 1.23 -9.54 -9.08
N LEU A 76 0.85 -8.67 -8.14
CA LEU A 76 0.53 -7.27 -8.46
C LEU A 76 1.79 -6.49 -8.87
N ILE A 77 2.92 -6.73 -8.21
CA ILE A 77 4.21 -6.15 -8.57
C ILE A 77 4.61 -6.57 -9.98
N ASP A 78 4.51 -7.86 -10.32
CA ASP A 78 4.82 -8.36 -11.67
C ASP A 78 3.97 -7.67 -12.73
N ARG A 79 2.65 -7.55 -12.50
CA ARG A 79 1.75 -6.83 -13.41
C ARG A 79 2.15 -5.36 -13.56
N ALA A 80 2.46 -4.68 -12.46
CA ALA A 80 2.90 -3.30 -12.47
C ALA A 80 4.21 -3.10 -13.24
N ALA A 81 5.17 -4.04 -13.09
CA ALA A 81 6.47 -3.98 -13.76
C ALA A 81 6.39 -4.16 -15.28
N THR A 82 5.38 -4.89 -15.76
CA THR A 82 5.16 -5.12 -17.20
C THR A 82 4.10 -4.21 -17.81
N ALA A 83 3.50 -3.30 -17.03
CA ALA A 83 2.46 -2.42 -17.51
C ALA A 83 3.04 -1.37 -18.49
N PRO A 84 2.32 -1.07 -19.59
CA PRO A 84 2.75 -0.12 -20.61
C PRO A 84 2.73 1.35 -20.13
#